data_AF-A0A2E4UQS8-F1
#
_entry.id   AF-A0A2E4UQS8-F1
#
_cell.length_a   1.000
_cell.length_b   1.000
_cell.length_c   1.000
_cell.angle_alpha   90.00
_cell.angle_beta   90.00
_cell.angle_gamma   90.00
#
_symmetry.space_group_name_H-M   'P 1'
#
loop_
_entity.id
_entity.type
_entity.pdbx_description
1 polymer ?
#
loop_
_entity_poly.entity_id
_entity_poly.type
_entity_poly.pdbx_seq_one_letter_code
_entity_poly.pdbx_strand_id
1 'polypeptide(L)'
;MVTQGINLKHLDVRRDKLLYRRRIPKDLISVCGKTTWYRQLQCKVDASDSEIVEAWNEAHKSFEAMVKLTRSNFSKEISEERQTRDALRYLDFFKLKSGELSQAHQTYGLDPWELEPKAFRPLEERFDLRQKYDYENQESPFDDFDVVHPPTPVQQTAQKAWELAIAKSAKVKPKCLTSECWDIYNGSRDQGSYDIDSREGRRVYTSWERFITFLGRDCLLEDTDSIHEAIDKMVEARLTQVSPASVQRDWNVISAVLNSAVKRDRLNIRFQKPPIKKVEKTDRPVFSQTDQREIIGDVVAGKY
;
A
#
# COMPACT_ATOMS: atom_id res chain seq x y z
N MET A 1 -16.85 2.39 -39.43
CA MET A 1 -15.68 3.21 -39.84
C MET A 1 -14.78 3.31 -38.63
N VAL A 2 -13.51 2.95 -38.77
CA VAL A 2 -12.53 2.96 -37.67
C VAL A 2 -12.21 4.42 -37.34
N THR A 3 -12.27 4.79 -36.07
CA THR A 3 -11.87 6.08 -35.49
C THR A 3 -10.41 6.41 -35.85
N GLN A 4 -10.19 6.92 -37.07
CA GLN A 4 -8.89 7.40 -37.55
C GLN A 4 -8.74 8.87 -37.14
N GLY A 5 -8.25 9.13 -35.94
CA GLY A 5 -7.88 10.50 -35.54
C GLY A 5 -7.54 10.69 -34.07
N ILE A 6 -8.23 10.01 -33.17
CA ILE A 6 -8.10 10.26 -31.74
C ILE A 6 -7.22 9.20 -31.06
N ASN A 7 -5.99 9.58 -30.70
CA ASN A 7 -5.10 8.77 -29.88
C ASN A 7 -5.14 9.24 -28.42
N LEU A 8 -6.21 8.88 -27.69
CA LEU A 8 -6.31 9.13 -26.26
C LEU A 8 -5.68 7.97 -25.47
N LYS A 9 -4.81 8.30 -24.50
CA LYS A 9 -4.19 7.31 -23.64
C LYS A 9 -5.27 6.52 -22.88
N HIS A 10 -5.04 5.21 -22.71
CA HIS A 10 -5.92 4.34 -21.94
C HIS A 10 -7.33 4.14 -22.52
N LEU A 11 -7.56 4.55 -23.77
CA LEU A 11 -8.77 4.21 -24.51
C LEU A 11 -8.61 2.79 -25.12
N ASP A 12 -9.58 1.92 -24.87
CA ASP A 12 -9.64 0.55 -25.38
C ASP A 12 -10.97 0.39 -26.15
N VAL A 13 -10.92 -0.13 -27.37
CA VAL A 13 -12.09 -0.32 -28.24
C VAL A 13 -12.44 -1.80 -28.26
N ARG A 14 -13.63 -2.16 -27.78
CA ARG A 14 -14.11 -3.55 -27.80
C ARG A 14 -15.47 -3.63 -28.48
N ARG A 15 -15.50 -4.23 -29.67
CA ARG A 15 -16.69 -4.33 -30.53
C ARG A 15 -17.31 -2.94 -30.71
N ASP A 16 -18.51 -2.74 -30.17
CA ASP A 16 -19.31 -1.51 -30.29
C ASP A 16 -19.23 -0.62 -29.03
N LYS A 17 -18.19 -0.78 -28.21
CA LYS A 17 -18.03 -0.04 -26.95
C LYS A 17 -16.65 0.57 -26.83
N LEU A 18 -16.63 1.83 -26.42
CA LEU A 18 -15.44 2.54 -25.99
C LEU A 18 -15.26 2.37 -24.47
N LEU A 19 -14.07 1.94 -24.05
CA LEU A 19 -13.72 1.71 -22.65
C LEU A 19 -12.52 2.60 -22.30
N TYR A 20 -12.58 3.24 -21.14
CA TYR A 20 -11.38 3.73 -20.49
C TYR A 20 -10.82 2.61 -19.62
N ARG A 21 -9.56 2.22 -19.83
CA ARG A 21 -8.90 1.11 -19.12
C ARG A 21 -7.50 1.50 -18.68
N ARG A 22 -7.29 1.61 -17.37
CA ARG A 22 -6.01 2.02 -16.77
C ARG A 22 -5.62 1.11 -15.61
N ARG A 23 -4.32 0.81 -15.50
CA ARG A 23 -3.79 0.02 -14.40
C ARG A 23 -3.87 0.82 -13.10
N ILE A 24 -4.32 0.17 -12.03
CA ILE A 24 -4.34 0.78 -10.69
C ILE A 24 -2.89 0.85 -10.16
N PRO A 25 -2.50 1.97 -9.50
CA PRO A 25 -1.20 2.07 -8.84
C PRO A 25 -0.94 0.87 -7.92
N LYS A 26 0.28 0.31 -7.94
CA LYS A 26 0.60 -0.97 -7.25
C LYS A 26 0.25 -0.94 -5.76
N ASP A 27 0.41 0.23 -5.15
CA ASP A 27 0.12 0.53 -3.75
C ASP A 27 -1.38 0.53 -3.38
N LEU A 28 -2.27 0.57 -4.38
CA LEU A 28 -3.73 0.58 -4.19
C LEU A 28 -4.40 -0.74 -4.62
N ILE A 29 -3.64 -1.70 -5.18
CA ILE A 29 -4.19 -2.97 -5.70
C ILE A 29 -4.83 -3.79 -4.58
N SER A 30 -4.20 -3.84 -3.41
CA SER A 30 -4.70 -4.56 -2.23
C SER A 30 -6.03 -3.99 -1.74
N VAL A 31 -6.17 -2.66 -1.72
CA VAL A 31 -7.37 -1.95 -1.26
C VAL A 31 -8.50 -2.05 -2.27
N CYS A 32 -8.21 -1.90 -3.57
CA CYS A 32 -9.23 -1.96 -4.62
C CYS A 32 -9.64 -3.39 -5.01
N GLY A 33 -8.87 -4.41 -4.59
CA GLY A 33 -9.10 -5.83 -4.91
C GLY A 33 -8.99 -6.17 -6.41
N LYS A 34 -8.50 -5.24 -7.23
CA LYS A 34 -8.40 -5.36 -8.70
C LYS A 34 -7.13 -4.69 -9.19
N THR A 35 -6.55 -5.22 -10.27
CA THR A 35 -5.30 -4.69 -10.85
C THR A 35 -5.52 -3.61 -11.89
N THR A 36 -6.72 -3.57 -12.49
CA THR A 36 -7.07 -2.67 -13.59
C THR A 36 -8.43 -2.06 -13.33
N TRP A 37 -8.52 -0.74 -13.44
CA TRP A 37 -9.78 -0.01 -13.43
C TRP A 37 -10.27 0.16 -14.87
N TYR A 38 -11.55 -0.10 -15.09
CA TYR A 38 -12.18 0.13 -16.37
C TYR A 38 -13.56 0.75 -16.21
N ARG A 39 -13.93 1.63 -17.13
CA ARG A 39 -15.27 2.23 -17.22
C ARG A 39 -15.68 2.36 -18.68
N GLN A 40 -16.91 1.99 -18.99
CA GLN A 40 -17.49 2.21 -20.31
C GLN A 40 -17.78 3.70 -20.50
N LEU A 41 -17.32 4.27 -21.61
CA LEU A 41 -17.65 5.65 -21.97
C LEU A 41 -19.14 5.73 -22.32
N GLN A 42 -19.80 6.81 -21.92
CA GLN A 42 -21.22 7.04 -22.20
C GLN A 42 -21.44 7.63 -23.60
N CYS A 43 -20.75 7.08 -24.61
CA CYS A 43 -20.87 7.48 -26.00
C CYS A 43 -20.83 6.24 -26.93
N LYS A 44 -21.36 6.40 -28.15
CA LYS A 44 -21.31 5.37 -29.19
C LYS A 44 -19.95 5.40 -29.90
N VAL A 45 -19.57 4.32 -30.59
CA VAL A 45 -18.31 4.27 -31.35
C VAL A 45 -18.32 5.26 -32.52
N ASP A 46 -19.51 5.54 -33.07
CA ASP A 46 -19.71 6.51 -34.17
C ASP A 46 -19.98 7.94 -33.67
N ALA A 47 -19.77 8.21 -32.37
CA ALA A 47 -19.93 9.54 -31.77
C ALA A 47 -18.89 10.52 -32.34
N SER A 48 -19.18 11.83 -32.24
CA SER A 48 -18.23 12.84 -32.71
C SER A 48 -16.95 12.83 -31.87
N ASP A 49 -15.85 13.27 -32.47
CA ASP A 49 -14.55 13.34 -31.80
C ASP A 49 -14.60 14.13 -30.48
N SER A 50 -15.40 15.21 -30.44
CA SER A 50 -15.62 16.03 -29.25
C SER A 50 -16.32 15.26 -28.13
N GLU A 51 -17.38 14.51 -28.47
CA GLU A 51 -18.14 13.70 -27.50
C GLU A 51 -17.28 12.58 -26.91
N ILE A 52 -16.40 11.97 -27.71
CA ILE A 52 -15.47 10.94 -27.25
C ILE A 52 -14.45 11.53 -26.25
N VAL A 53 -13.92 12.73 -26.54
CA VAL A 53 -12.97 13.43 -25.65
C VAL A 53 -13.63 13.83 -24.33
N GLU A 54 -14.85 14.34 -24.35
CA GLU A 54 -15.59 14.70 -23.13
C GLU A 54 -15.87 13.47 -22.25
N ALA A 55 -16.40 12.40 -22.84
CA ALA A 55 -16.67 11.16 -22.11
C ALA A 55 -15.38 10.54 -21.56
N TRP A 56 -14.27 10.61 -22.31
CA TRP A 56 -12.95 10.19 -21.83
C TRP A 56 -12.47 11.04 -20.65
N ASN A 57 -12.63 12.37 -20.73
CA ASN A 57 -12.23 13.29 -19.65
C ASN A 57 -13.02 13.02 -18.37
N GLU A 58 -14.31 12.73 -18.46
CA GLU A 58 -15.13 12.35 -17.30
C GLU A 58 -14.65 11.02 -16.68
N ALA A 59 -14.38 10.01 -17.50
CA ALA A 59 -13.85 8.73 -17.04
C ALA A 59 -12.46 8.88 -16.42
N HIS A 60 -11.60 9.72 -16.99
CA HIS A 60 -10.28 10.05 -16.47
C HIS A 60 -10.37 10.76 -15.12
N LYS A 61 -11.19 11.82 -15.00
CA LYS A 61 -11.44 12.53 -13.74
C LYS A 61 -11.97 11.60 -12.67
N SER A 62 -12.86 10.67 -13.03
CA SER A 62 -13.41 9.68 -12.10
C SER A 62 -12.35 8.70 -11.60
N PHE A 63 -11.43 8.28 -12.47
CA PHE A 63 -10.30 7.45 -12.06
C PHE A 63 -9.36 8.21 -11.11
N GLU A 64 -9.00 9.44 -11.44
CA GLU A 64 -8.15 10.29 -10.58
C GLU A 64 -8.84 10.58 -9.24
N ALA A 65 -10.15 10.83 -9.23
CA ALA A 65 -10.94 11.00 -8.02
C ALA A 65 -10.96 9.72 -7.16
N MET A 66 -11.12 8.54 -7.76
CA MET A 66 -11.04 7.26 -7.07
C MET A 66 -9.66 7.07 -6.43
N VAL A 67 -8.58 7.27 -7.19
CA VAL A 67 -7.21 7.17 -6.68
C VAL A 67 -7.00 8.16 -5.53
N LYS A 68 -7.48 9.41 -5.67
CA LYS A 68 -7.38 10.45 -4.63
C LYS A 68 -8.18 10.08 -3.38
N LEU A 69 -9.41 9.59 -3.52
CA LEU A 69 -10.28 9.15 -2.41
C LEU A 69 -9.66 7.96 -1.67
N THR A 70 -9.20 6.95 -2.40
CA THR A 70 -8.55 5.79 -1.80
C THR A 70 -7.26 6.20 -1.08
N ARG A 71 -6.52 7.17 -1.64
CA ARG A 71 -5.33 7.74 -0.98
C ARG A 71 -5.66 8.60 0.23
N SER A 72 -6.74 9.37 0.20
CA SER A 72 -7.19 10.17 1.35
C SER A 72 -7.78 9.32 2.48
N ASN A 73 -8.15 8.08 2.19
CA ASN A 73 -8.58 7.11 3.21
C ASN A 73 -7.41 6.45 3.96
N PHE A 74 -6.16 6.70 3.55
CA PHE A 74 -5.01 6.33 4.38
C PHE A 74 -4.98 7.20 5.63
N SER A 75 -4.58 6.63 6.77
CA SER A 75 -4.36 7.43 7.98
C SER A 75 -3.32 8.52 7.68
N LYS A 76 -3.46 9.66 8.35
CA LYS A 76 -2.52 10.78 8.24
C LYS A 76 -1.07 10.31 8.43
N GLU A 77 -0.87 9.40 9.39
CA GLU A 77 0.40 8.78 9.73
C GLU A 77 1.04 8.00 8.57
N ILE A 78 0.25 7.22 7.81
CA ILE A 78 0.77 6.50 6.63
C ILE A 78 1.17 7.50 5.53
N SER A 79 0.40 8.57 5.38
CA SER A 79 0.68 9.60 4.37
C SER A 79 1.97 10.35 4.71
N GLU A 80 2.16 10.72 5.98
CA GLU A 80 3.40 11.34 6.48
C GLU A 80 4.60 10.40 6.35
N GLU A 81 4.42 9.11 6.64
CA GLU A 81 5.46 8.11 6.52
C GLU A 81 5.84 7.85 5.05
N ARG A 82 4.86 7.86 4.12
CA ARG A 82 5.13 7.79 2.67
C ARG A 82 5.92 9.01 2.20
N GLN A 83 5.52 10.20 2.61
CA GLN A 83 6.28 11.43 2.32
C GLN A 83 7.72 11.35 2.88
N THR A 84 7.89 10.78 4.07
CA THR A 84 9.22 10.56 4.68
C THR A 84 10.06 9.60 3.84
N ARG A 85 9.49 8.49 3.36
CA ARG A 85 10.19 7.56 2.45
C ARG A 85 10.57 8.22 1.11
N ASP A 86 9.64 8.97 0.52
CA ASP A 86 9.90 9.68 -0.74
C ASP A 86 10.98 10.75 -0.57
N ALA A 87 10.99 11.45 0.57
CA ALA A 87 12.03 12.40 0.94
C ALA A 87 13.40 11.73 1.13
N LEU A 88 13.48 10.55 1.77
CA LEU A 88 14.73 9.79 1.88
C LEU A 88 15.26 9.36 0.51
N ARG A 89 14.38 8.88 -0.38
CA ARG A 89 14.75 8.54 -1.77
C ARG A 89 15.22 9.77 -2.55
N TYR A 90 14.62 10.92 -2.30
CA TYR A 90 15.02 12.19 -2.89
C TYR A 90 16.44 12.55 -2.44
N LEU A 91 16.74 12.47 -1.14
CA LEU A 91 18.10 12.70 -0.62
C LEU A 91 19.10 11.72 -1.24
N ASP A 92 18.78 10.43 -1.27
CA ASP A 92 19.64 9.40 -1.88
C ASP A 92 19.93 9.68 -3.36
N PHE A 93 18.93 10.17 -4.12
CA PHE A 93 19.10 10.54 -5.52
C PHE A 93 20.14 11.66 -5.70
N PHE A 94 20.14 12.63 -4.79
CA PHE A 94 21.15 13.70 -4.73
C PHE A 94 22.41 13.33 -3.96
N LYS A 95 22.55 12.05 -3.54
CA LYS A 95 23.67 11.52 -2.75
C LYS A 95 23.84 12.19 -1.37
N LEU A 96 22.77 12.74 -0.84
CA LEU A 96 22.70 13.33 0.50
C LEU A 96 22.13 12.32 1.50
N LYS A 97 22.50 12.47 2.77
CA LYS A 97 21.97 11.68 3.88
C LYS A 97 21.18 12.56 4.85
N SER A 98 20.29 11.90 5.59
CA SER A 98 19.65 12.51 6.75
C SER A 98 20.70 13.08 7.70
N GLY A 99 20.47 14.28 8.22
CA GLY A 99 21.34 14.98 9.16
C GLY A 99 22.70 15.45 8.63
N GLU A 100 23.02 15.20 7.36
CA GLU A 100 24.31 15.60 6.76
C GLU A 100 24.48 17.13 6.71
N LEU A 101 23.39 17.85 6.47
CA LEU A 101 23.39 19.31 6.36
C LEU A 101 23.15 20.00 7.72
N SER A 102 22.96 19.24 8.80
CA SER A 102 22.62 19.79 10.12
C SER A 102 23.69 20.73 10.66
N GLN A 103 24.97 20.36 10.56
CA GLN A 103 26.07 21.19 11.04
C GLN A 103 26.24 22.46 10.18
N ALA A 104 26.16 22.33 8.86
CA ALA A 104 26.28 23.46 7.95
C ALA A 104 25.15 24.47 8.15
N HIS A 105 23.91 24.00 8.26
CA HIS A 105 22.76 24.86 8.54
C HIS A 105 22.87 25.55 9.90
N GLN A 106 23.30 24.84 10.96
CA GLN A 106 23.51 25.46 12.28
C GLN A 106 24.65 26.49 12.31
N THR A 107 25.70 26.28 11.52
CA THR A 107 26.89 27.15 11.52
C THR A 107 26.67 28.41 10.69
N TYR A 108 26.02 28.28 9.53
CA TYR A 108 25.93 29.37 8.55
C TYR A 108 24.53 29.96 8.42
N GLY A 109 23.47 29.28 8.90
CA GLY A 109 22.10 29.77 8.80
C GLY A 109 21.58 29.90 7.36
N LEU A 110 22.24 29.24 6.41
CA LEU A 110 21.96 29.34 4.98
C LEU A 110 20.65 28.65 4.60
N ASP A 111 20.05 29.16 3.53
CA ASP A 111 18.85 28.62 2.92
C ASP A 111 19.13 27.26 2.22
N PRO A 112 18.10 26.43 2.01
CA PRO A 112 18.27 25.09 1.45
C PRO A 112 19.02 25.07 0.10
N TRP A 113 18.68 26.01 -0.79
CA TRP A 113 19.25 26.13 -2.13
C TRP A 113 20.63 26.78 -2.15
N GLU A 114 21.05 27.44 -1.06
CA GLU A 114 22.42 27.96 -0.93
C GLU A 114 23.39 26.85 -0.54
N LEU A 115 22.94 25.93 0.33
CA LEU A 115 23.74 24.77 0.75
C LEU A 115 23.84 23.72 -0.33
N GLU A 116 22.72 23.35 -0.94
CA GLU A 116 22.67 22.34 -2.00
C GLU A 116 21.75 22.79 -3.15
N PRO A 117 22.24 23.68 -4.04
CA PRO A 117 21.43 24.28 -5.11
C PRO A 117 20.79 23.25 -6.04
N LYS A 118 21.52 22.17 -6.35
CA LYS A 118 21.02 21.12 -7.24
C LYS A 118 19.86 20.33 -6.63
N ALA A 119 19.89 20.12 -5.32
CA ALA A 119 18.88 19.34 -4.61
C ALA A 119 17.67 20.19 -4.22
N PHE A 120 17.84 21.47 -3.89
CA PHE A 120 16.77 22.28 -3.31
C PHE A 120 16.30 23.47 -4.17
N ARG A 121 16.70 23.54 -5.44
CA ARG A 121 16.12 24.47 -6.42
C ARG A 121 14.57 24.52 -6.42
N PRO A 122 13.82 23.42 -6.26
CA PRO A 122 12.36 23.51 -6.19
C PRO A 122 11.84 24.38 -5.03
N LEU A 123 12.62 24.50 -3.94
CA LEU A 123 12.31 25.36 -2.81
C LEU A 123 12.65 26.83 -3.11
N GLU A 124 13.75 27.10 -3.82
CA GLU A 124 14.11 28.43 -4.33
C GLU A 124 13.00 28.98 -5.24
N GLU A 125 12.54 28.18 -6.21
CA GLU A 125 11.45 28.55 -7.12
C GLU A 125 10.15 28.86 -6.36
N ARG A 126 9.89 28.15 -5.25
CA ARG A 126 8.73 28.42 -4.39
C ARG A 126 8.90 29.72 -3.60
N PHE A 127 10.09 29.96 -3.08
CA PHE A 127 10.43 31.18 -2.34
C PHE A 127 10.33 32.42 -3.23
N ASP A 128 10.86 32.37 -4.45
CA ASP A 128 10.74 33.44 -5.43
C ASP A 128 9.29 33.75 -5.79
N LEU A 129 8.47 32.69 -5.94
CA LEU A 129 7.05 32.83 -6.21
C LEU A 129 6.33 33.49 -5.02
N ARG A 130 6.69 33.12 -3.80
CA ARG A 130 6.16 33.71 -2.58
C ARG A 130 6.51 35.19 -2.47
N GLN A 131 7.76 35.58 -2.73
CA GLN A 131 8.16 36.99 -2.70
C GLN A 131 7.38 37.84 -3.70
N LYS A 132 7.17 37.34 -4.92
CA LYS A 132 6.36 38.04 -5.94
C LYS A 132 4.93 38.21 -5.48
N TYR A 133 4.34 37.15 -4.93
CA TYR A 133 2.99 37.18 -4.37
C TYR A 133 2.86 38.21 -3.25
N ASP A 134 3.79 38.20 -2.30
CA ASP A 134 3.76 39.12 -1.16
C ASP A 134 3.94 40.58 -1.61
N TYR A 135 4.75 40.83 -2.66
CA TYR A 135 4.91 42.16 -3.25
C TYR A 135 3.62 42.65 -3.95
N GLU A 136 2.95 41.77 -4.70
CA GLU A 136 1.71 42.09 -5.40
C GLU A 136 0.51 42.23 -4.45
N ASN A 137 0.56 41.61 -3.27
CA ASN A 137 -0.55 41.53 -2.32
C ASN A 137 -0.23 42.16 -0.95
N GLN A 138 0.66 43.17 -0.90
CA GLN A 138 1.09 43.82 0.36
C GLN A 138 -0.06 44.38 1.22
N GLU A 139 -1.17 44.75 0.60
CA GLU A 139 -2.35 45.30 1.28
C GLU A 139 -3.33 44.22 1.76
N SER A 140 -3.11 42.95 1.39
CA SER A 140 -3.95 41.84 1.85
C SER A 140 -3.66 41.53 3.33
N PRO A 141 -4.67 41.53 4.21
CA PRO A 141 -4.50 41.14 5.60
C PRO A 141 -4.44 39.63 5.82
N PHE A 142 -4.55 38.82 4.75
CA PHE A 142 -4.56 37.36 4.81
C PHE A 142 -3.40 36.75 4.02
N ASP A 143 -2.74 35.73 4.59
CA ASP A 143 -1.79 34.87 3.88
C ASP A 143 -2.54 33.70 3.24
N ASP A 144 -2.90 33.85 1.97
CA ASP A 144 -3.58 32.88 1.14
C ASP A 144 -2.68 32.28 0.05
N PHE A 145 -1.35 32.48 0.14
CA PHE A 145 -0.40 32.00 -0.85
C PHE A 145 -0.52 30.50 -1.12
N ASP A 146 -0.61 29.67 -0.07
CA ASP A 146 -0.72 28.22 -0.21
C ASP A 146 -2.08 27.76 -0.78
N VAL A 147 -3.09 28.63 -0.74
CA VAL A 147 -4.41 28.39 -1.33
C VAL A 147 -4.39 28.71 -2.82
N VAL A 148 -3.79 29.84 -3.21
CA VAL A 148 -3.67 30.30 -4.59
C VAL A 148 -2.60 29.50 -5.36
N HIS A 149 -1.49 29.19 -4.70
CA HIS A 149 -0.32 28.49 -5.24
C HIS A 149 0.04 27.25 -4.40
N PRO A 150 -0.81 26.20 -4.46
CA PRO A 150 -0.59 24.99 -3.70
C PRO A 150 0.76 24.34 -4.05
N PRO A 151 1.50 23.82 -3.06
CA PRO A 151 2.82 23.24 -3.30
C PRO A 151 2.71 22.00 -4.19
N THR A 152 3.58 21.94 -5.20
CA THR A 152 3.66 20.78 -6.09
C THR A 152 4.17 19.56 -5.31
N PRO A 153 3.89 18.33 -5.76
CA PRO A 153 4.39 17.13 -5.08
C PRO A 153 5.91 17.13 -4.91
N VAL A 154 6.65 17.65 -5.90
CA VAL A 154 8.11 17.77 -5.84
C VAL A 154 8.54 18.76 -4.75
N GLN A 155 7.87 19.91 -4.64
CA GLN A 155 8.15 20.89 -3.58
C GLN A 155 7.86 20.32 -2.19
N GLN A 156 6.77 19.58 -2.01
CA GLN A 156 6.45 18.92 -0.75
C GLN A 156 7.52 17.88 -0.36
N THR A 157 7.96 17.06 -1.32
CA THR A 157 9.03 16.08 -1.10
C THR A 157 10.37 16.78 -0.80
N ALA A 158 10.72 17.84 -1.53
CA ALA A 158 11.94 18.60 -1.31
C ALA A 158 11.94 19.29 0.07
N GLN A 159 10.81 19.84 0.50
CA GLN A 159 10.65 20.45 1.83
C GLN A 159 10.87 19.41 2.93
N LYS A 160 10.25 18.24 2.78
CA LYS A 160 10.43 17.14 3.74
C LYS A 160 11.86 16.59 3.72
N ALA A 161 12.48 16.51 2.54
CA ALA A 161 13.87 16.10 2.39
C ALA A 161 14.82 17.08 3.10
N TRP A 162 14.57 18.38 2.99
CA TRP A 162 15.32 19.41 3.71
C TRP A 162 15.21 19.23 5.22
N GLU A 163 13.99 19.07 5.76
CA GLU A 163 13.77 18.80 7.19
C GLU A 163 14.59 17.60 7.69
N LEU A 164 14.65 16.52 6.91
CA LEU A 164 15.43 15.33 7.24
C LEU A 164 16.94 15.56 7.10
N ALA A 165 17.38 16.35 6.13
CA ALA A 165 18.78 16.68 5.90
C ALA A 165 19.38 17.54 7.02
N ILE A 166 18.59 18.42 7.64
CA ILE A 166 19.02 19.24 8.79
C ILE A 166 18.71 18.63 10.16
N ALA A 167 17.94 17.54 10.20
CA ALA A 167 17.60 16.85 11.44
C ALA A 167 18.87 16.44 12.21
N LYS A 168 18.85 16.56 13.54
CA LYS A 168 19.99 16.19 14.39
C LYS A 168 20.33 14.70 14.32
N SER A 169 19.40 13.86 13.87
CA SER A 169 19.61 12.43 13.67
C SER A 169 20.13 12.13 12.26
N ALA A 170 21.35 11.60 12.20
CA ALA A 170 21.97 11.16 10.94
C ALA A 170 21.28 9.92 10.31
N LYS A 171 20.40 9.26 11.06
CA LYS A 171 19.69 8.05 10.63
C LYS A 171 18.22 8.16 10.99
N VAL A 172 17.39 8.38 9.97
CA VAL A 172 15.94 8.25 10.06
C VAL A 172 15.59 6.88 9.48
N LYS A 173 15.03 6.01 10.32
CA LYS A 173 14.56 4.69 9.89
C LYS A 173 13.07 4.80 9.55
N PRO A 174 12.65 4.52 8.31
CA PRO A 174 11.23 4.54 7.97
C PRO A 174 10.47 3.49 8.77
N LYS A 175 9.25 3.82 9.19
CA LYS A 175 8.40 2.91 9.95
C LYS A 175 7.90 1.76 9.08
N CYS A 176 7.85 0.55 9.63
CA CYS A 176 7.38 -0.63 8.89
C CYS A 176 5.88 -0.55 8.59
N LEU A 177 5.52 -0.86 7.35
CA LEU A 177 4.12 -1.08 6.97
C LEU A 177 3.74 -2.55 7.15
N THR A 178 2.46 -2.83 7.36
CA THR A 178 1.97 -4.21 7.46
C THR A 178 2.15 -4.96 6.15
N SER A 179 2.00 -4.30 5.00
CA SER A 179 2.26 -4.89 3.68
C SER A 179 3.69 -5.45 3.51
N GLU A 180 4.68 -4.85 4.15
CA GLU A 180 6.09 -5.25 4.09
C GLU A 180 6.42 -6.45 4.99
N CYS A 181 5.56 -6.75 5.98
CA CYS A 181 5.82 -7.78 6.99
C CYS A 181 6.01 -9.17 6.39
N TRP A 182 5.29 -9.51 5.32
CA TRP A 182 5.45 -10.80 4.65
C TRP A 182 6.84 -10.96 4.04
N ASP A 183 7.32 -9.96 3.32
CA ASP A 183 8.63 -10.03 2.65
C ASP A 183 9.75 -10.12 3.69
N ILE A 184 9.59 -9.42 4.82
CA ILE A 184 10.51 -9.52 5.95
C ILE A 184 10.53 -10.94 6.52
N TYR A 185 9.35 -11.49 6.80
CA TYR A 185 9.22 -12.85 7.30
C TYR A 185 9.81 -13.88 6.34
N ASN A 186 9.51 -13.75 5.04
CA ASN A 186 9.95 -14.69 4.03
C ASN A 186 11.47 -14.63 3.81
N GLY A 187 12.05 -13.42 3.86
CA GLY A 187 13.49 -13.20 3.75
C GLY A 187 14.27 -13.59 5.01
N SER A 188 13.64 -13.62 6.19
CA SER A 188 14.28 -13.95 7.47
C SER A 188 14.26 -15.45 7.80
N ARG A 189 13.84 -16.32 6.87
CA ARG A 189 13.71 -17.76 7.13
C ARG A 189 15.00 -18.53 6.81
N ASP A 190 15.48 -19.27 7.80
CA ASP A 190 16.66 -20.14 7.65
C ASP A 190 16.43 -21.34 6.71
N GLN A 191 15.19 -21.82 6.62
CA GLN A 191 14.79 -22.97 5.80
C GLN A 191 14.53 -22.61 4.33
N GLY A 192 14.89 -21.38 3.92
CA GLY A 192 14.59 -20.84 2.60
C GLY A 192 13.23 -20.12 2.53
N SER A 193 13.13 -19.24 1.54
CA SER A 193 11.93 -18.48 1.23
C SER A 193 10.84 -19.38 0.67
N TYR A 194 9.61 -19.16 1.10
CA TYR A 194 8.43 -19.70 0.42
C TYR A 194 8.30 -19.12 -0.97
N ASP A 195 8.14 -20.02 -1.93
CA ASP A 195 7.61 -19.70 -3.24
C ASP A 195 6.07 -19.70 -3.18
N ILE A 196 5.45 -18.56 -3.49
CA ILE A 196 3.99 -18.38 -3.46
C ILE A 196 3.31 -19.24 -4.53
N ASP A 197 4.02 -19.60 -5.60
CA ASP A 197 3.50 -20.47 -6.67
C ASP A 197 3.56 -21.95 -6.28
N SER A 198 4.34 -22.30 -5.25
CA SER A 198 4.34 -23.64 -4.68
C SER A 198 3.08 -23.90 -3.85
N ARG A 199 2.62 -25.15 -3.83
CA ARG A 199 1.44 -25.56 -3.03
C ARG A 199 1.61 -25.24 -1.53
N GLU A 200 2.82 -25.43 -1.02
CA GLU A 200 3.15 -25.17 0.39
C GLU A 200 3.19 -23.67 0.69
N GLY A 201 3.89 -22.89 -0.13
CA GLY A 201 3.99 -21.45 0.04
C GLY A 201 2.65 -20.75 -0.14
N ARG A 202 1.84 -21.14 -1.16
CA ARG A 202 0.48 -20.64 -1.33
C ARG A 202 -0.37 -20.89 -0.09
N ARG A 203 -0.30 -22.09 0.49
CA ARG A 203 -1.07 -22.45 1.69
C ARG A 203 -0.75 -21.54 2.87
N VAL A 204 0.53 -21.24 3.11
CA VAL A 204 0.96 -20.35 4.20
C VAL A 204 0.59 -18.90 3.89
N TYR A 205 0.88 -18.44 2.67
CA TYR A 205 0.56 -17.08 2.22
C TYR A 205 -0.94 -16.79 2.28
N THR A 206 -1.80 -17.76 1.98
CA THR A 206 -3.27 -17.55 2.02
C THR A 206 -3.74 -17.15 3.43
N SER A 207 -3.10 -17.63 4.50
CA SER A 207 -3.44 -17.22 5.86
C SER A 207 -3.08 -15.74 6.11
N TRP A 208 -1.97 -15.27 5.56
CA TRP A 208 -1.57 -13.86 5.59
C TRP A 208 -2.45 -12.98 4.71
N GLU A 209 -2.72 -13.40 3.47
CA GLU A 209 -3.58 -12.71 2.49
C GLU A 209 -5.00 -12.48 3.05
N ARG A 210 -5.55 -13.46 3.77
CA ARG A 210 -6.83 -13.30 4.47
C ARG A 210 -6.77 -12.18 5.50
N PHE A 211 -5.76 -12.16 6.36
CA PHE A 211 -5.61 -11.11 7.37
C PHE A 211 -5.54 -9.72 6.72
N ILE A 212 -4.73 -9.55 5.67
CA ILE A 212 -4.64 -8.28 4.93
C ILE A 212 -6.00 -7.89 4.33
N THR A 213 -6.79 -8.86 3.87
CA THR A 213 -8.14 -8.61 3.36
C THR A 213 -9.08 -8.06 4.44
N PHE A 214 -9.01 -8.59 5.67
CA PHE A 214 -9.80 -8.08 6.80
C PHE A 214 -9.31 -6.74 7.34
N LEU A 215 -8.00 -6.48 7.26
CA LEU A 215 -7.42 -5.18 7.57
C LEU A 215 -7.92 -4.12 6.57
N GLY A 216 -8.14 -4.50 5.31
CA GLY A 216 -8.76 -3.69 4.25
C GLY A 216 -7.92 -2.51 3.75
N ARG A 217 -6.95 -2.06 4.55
CA ARG A 217 -5.97 -1.02 4.24
C ARG A 217 -4.60 -1.42 4.76
N ASP A 218 -3.55 -0.85 4.17
CA ASP A 218 -2.22 -0.92 4.77
C ASP A 218 -2.19 -0.03 6.02
N CYS A 219 -1.42 -0.40 7.04
CA CYS A 219 -1.23 0.42 8.23
C CYS A 219 0.20 0.32 8.75
N LEU A 220 0.58 1.23 9.64
CA LEU A 220 1.85 1.11 10.35
C LEU A 220 1.80 -0.12 11.25
N LEU A 221 2.92 -0.83 11.37
CA LEU A 221 3.03 -1.95 12.30
C LEU A 221 2.81 -1.52 13.76
N GLU A 222 3.04 -0.24 14.05
CA GLU A 222 2.78 0.41 15.34
C GLU A 222 1.29 0.66 15.62
N ASP A 223 0.43 0.64 14.59
CA ASP A 223 -1.02 0.77 14.74
C ASP A 223 -1.62 -0.57 15.21
N THR A 224 -1.35 -0.90 16.47
CA THR A 224 -1.77 -2.14 17.10
C THR A 224 -3.29 -2.27 17.15
N ASP A 225 -4.01 -1.15 17.24
CA ASP A 225 -5.45 -1.14 17.41
C ASP A 225 -6.16 -1.56 16.13
N SER A 226 -5.79 -0.97 14.97
CA SER A 226 -6.30 -1.44 13.67
C SER A 226 -5.95 -2.90 13.41
N ILE A 227 -4.75 -3.34 13.81
CA ILE A 227 -4.31 -4.73 13.64
C ILE A 227 -5.15 -5.68 14.51
N HIS A 228 -5.34 -5.37 15.79
CA HIS A 228 -6.17 -6.18 16.69
C HIS A 228 -7.63 -6.23 16.22
N GLU A 229 -8.21 -5.09 15.82
CA GLU A 229 -9.58 -5.04 15.29
C GLU A 229 -9.74 -5.93 14.04
N ALA A 230 -8.76 -5.90 13.12
CA ALA A 230 -8.77 -6.75 11.94
C ALA A 230 -8.62 -8.24 12.27
N ILE A 231 -7.78 -8.58 13.26
CA ILE A 231 -7.62 -9.96 13.75
C ILE A 231 -8.94 -10.45 14.34
N ASP A 232 -9.60 -9.64 15.17
CA ASP A 232 -10.85 -10.02 15.83
C ASP A 232 -11.97 -10.24 14.81
N LYS A 233 -12.15 -9.30 13.86
CA LYS A 233 -13.08 -9.45 12.72
C LYS A 233 -12.81 -10.71 11.92
N MET A 234 -11.54 -11.01 11.65
CA MET A 234 -11.14 -12.22 10.93
C MET A 234 -11.52 -13.48 11.73
N VAL A 235 -11.24 -13.50 13.04
CA VAL A 235 -11.52 -14.65 13.91
C VAL A 235 -13.02 -14.90 14.01
N GLU A 236 -13.82 -13.86 14.25
CA GLU A 236 -15.28 -13.95 14.31
C GLU A 236 -15.87 -14.52 13.01
N ALA A 237 -15.48 -13.95 11.86
CA ALA A 237 -15.95 -14.42 10.56
C ALA A 237 -15.52 -15.87 10.28
N ARG A 238 -14.27 -16.22 10.61
CA ARG A 238 -13.71 -17.56 10.32
C ARG A 238 -14.30 -18.64 11.20
N LEU A 239 -14.64 -18.35 12.46
CA LEU A 239 -15.25 -19.31 13.37
C LEU A 239 -16.63 -19.79 12.89
N THR A 240 -17.31 -19.02 12.04
CA THR A 240 -18.57 -19.45 11.40
C THR A 240 -18.37 -20.49 10.29
N GLN A 241 -17.17 -20.55 9.69
CA GLN A 241 -16.89 -21.34 8.49
C GLN A 241 -15.98 -22.54 8.76
N VAL A 242 -15.05 -22.41 9.72
CA VAL A 242 -14.00 -23.40 9.97
C VAL A 242 -13.84 -23.71 11.45
N SER A 243 -13.24 -24.87 11.72
CA SER A 243 -12.91 -25.25 13.09
C SER A 243 -11.95 -24.26 13.75
N PRO A 244 -12.07 -24.04 15.07
CA PRO A 244 -11.14 -23.19 15.84
C PRO A 244 -9.66 -23.60 15.68
N ALA A 245 -9.38 -24.89 15.46
CA ALA A 245 -8.02 -25.36 15.16
C ALA A 245 -7.46 -24.78 13.85
N SER A 246 -8.31 -24.50 12.87
CA SER A 246 -7.92 -23.86 11.61
C SER A 246 -7.70 -22.37 11.78
N VAL A 247 -8.51 -21.70 12.61
CA VAL A 247 -8.29 -20.29 12.99
C VAL A 247 -6.98 -20.13 13.75
N GLN A 248 -6.68 -21.07 14.66
CA GLN A 248 -5.42 -21.09 15.39
C GLN A 248 -4.19 -21.21 14.46
N ARG A 249 -4.29 -22.04 13.41
CA ARG A 249 -3.20 -22.17 12.43
C ARG A 249 -2.97 -20.87 11.67
N ASP A 250 -4.02 -20.17 11.29
CA ASP A 250 -3.90 -18.85 10.66
C ASP A 250 -3.25 -17.84 11.60
N TRP A 251 -3.71 -17.77 12.85
CA TRP A 251 -3.11 -16.90 13.86
C TRP A 251 -1.62 -17.15 14.04
N ASN A 252 -1.19 -18.41 14.07
CA ASN A 252 0.22 -18.75 14.23
C ASN A 252 1.07 -18.21 13.06
N VAL A 253 0.55 -18.23 11.83
CA VAL A 253 1.23 -17.64 10.66
C VAL A 253 1.26 -16.13 10.77
N ILE A 254 0.12 -15.49 11.00
CA ILE A 254 0.00 -14.03 11.08
C ILE A 254 0.90 -13.46 12.18
N SER A 255 0.85 -14.05 13.38
CA SER A 255 1.70 -13.64 14.50
C SER A 255 3.18 -13.87 14.21
N ALA A 256 3.56 -14.94 13.52
CA ALA A 256 4.96 -15.15 13.11
C ALA A 256 5.44 -14.08 12.12
N VAL A 257 4.59 -13.70 11.16
CA VAL A 257 4.89 -12.66 10.17
C VAL A 257 5.07 -11.30 10.85
N LEU A 258 4.10 -10.88 11.68
CA LEU A 258 4.17 -9.63 12.43
C LEU A 258 5.38 -9.58 13.37
N ASN A 259 5.62 -10.67 14.12
CA ASN A 259 6.74 -10.73 15.06
C ASN A 259 8.11 -10.72 14.36
N SER A 260 8.22 -11.18 13.11
CA SER A 260 9.46 -11.04 12.34
C SER A 260 9.79 -9.57 12.09
N ALA A 261 8.80 -8.79 11.66
CA ALA A 261 8.96 -7.35 11.45
C ALA A 261 9.25 -6.60 12.77
N VAL A 262 8.54 -6.92 13.85
CA VAL A 262 8.81 -6.37 15.20
C VAL A 262 10.25 -6.64 15.64
N LYS A 263 10.76 -7.86 15.42
CA LYS A 263 12.16 -8.22 15.76
C LYS A 263 13.17 -7.48 14.90
N ARG A 264 12.95 -7.40 13.58
CA ARG A 264 13.81 -6.66 12.64
C ARG A 264 13.93 -5.19 13.05
N ASP A 265 12.81 -4.61 13.44
CA ASP A 265 12.74 -3.18 13.76
C ASP A 265 12.93 -2.86 15.24
N ARG A 266 13.12 -3.90 16.07
CA ARG A 266 13.32 -3.81 17.52
C ARG A 266 12.20 -3.00 18.19
N LEU A 267 10.98 -3.16 17.70
CA LEU A 267 9.81 -2.48 18.24
C LEU A 267 9.40 -3.13 19.56
N ASN A 268 8.98 -2.34 20.53
CA ASN A 268 8.45 -2.85 21.81
C ASN A 268 6.93 -3.07 21.71
N ILE A 269 6.51 -3.91 20.76
CA ILE A 269 5.10 -4.19 20.47
C ILE A 269 4.82 -5.67 20.72
N ARG A 270 3.64 -5.97 21.27
CA ARG A 270 3.19 -7.34 21.48
C ARG A 270 1.76 -7.52 20.98
N PHE A 271 1.61 -8.38 19.96
CA PHE A 271 0.30 -8.78 19.47
C PHE A 271 -0.30 -9.85 20.38
N GLN A 272 -1.50 -9.59 20.89
CA GLN A 272 -2.19 -10.52 21.78
C GLN A 272 -2.93 -11.58 20.98
N LYS A 273 -2.92 -12.81 21.49
CA LYS A 273 -3.66 -13.90 20.87
C LYS A 273 -5.17 -13.67 21.06
N PRO A 274 -5.97 -13.71 19.99
CA PRO A 274 -7.42 -13.54 20.08
C PRO A 274 -8.07 -14.72 20.82
N PRO A 275 -9.24 -14.51 21.43
CA PRO A 275 -9.97 -15.55 22.16
C PRO A 275 -10.51 -16.63 21.20
N ILE A 276 -9.76 -17.73 21.05
CA ILE A 276 -10.15 -18.89 20.24
C ILE A 276 -10.53 -20.02 21.19
N LYS A 277 -11.79 -20.47 21.17
CA LYS A 277 -12.25 -21.62 21.97
C LYS A 277 -11.41 -22.85 21.63
N LYS A 278 -10.85 -23.51 22.65
CA LYS A 278 -10.17 -24.80 22.47
C LYS A 278 -11.23 -25.84 22.12
N VAL A 279 -11.01 -26.57 21.03
CA VAL A 279 -11.81 -27.76 20.71
C VAL A 279 -11.06 -28.96 21.26
N GLU A 280 -11.77 -29.88 21.89
CA GLU A 280 -11.22 -31.20 22.20
C GLU A 280 -10.80 -31.88 20.90
N LYS A 281 -9.63 -32.54 20.92
CA LYS A 281 -9.16 -33.28 19.75
C LYS A 281 -10.15 -34.40 19.49
N THR A 282 -10.93 -34.29 18.42
CA THR A 282 -11.75 -35.39 17.94
C THR A 282 -10.80 -36.42 17.34
N ASP A 283 -10.74 -37.60 17.95
CA ASP A 283 -9.99 -38.70 17.36
C ASP A 283 -10.60 -39.04 16.01
N ARG A 284 -9.73 -39.11 15.00
CA ARG A 284 -10.16 -39.51 13.67
C ARG A 284 -10.49 -41.00 13.74
N PRO A 285 -11.67 -41.44 13.29
CA PRO A 285 -11.96 -42.85 13.20
C PRO A 285 -10.91 -43.49 12.29
N VAL A 286 -10.20 -44.48 12.83
CA VAL A 286 -9.22 -45.26 12.09
C VAL A 286 -9.95 -46.48 11.57
N PHE A 287 -9.82 -46.78 10.28
CA PHE A 287 -10.36 -48.00 9.71
C PHE A 287 -9.80 -49.22 10.44
N SER A 288 -10.69 -50.08 10.93
CA SER A 288 -10.29 -51.37 11.47
C SER A 288 -9.72 -52.26 10.36
N GLN A 289 -9.00 -53.33 10.71
CA GLN A 289 -8.51 -54.29 9.72
C GLN A 289 -9.66 -54.91 8.90
N THR A 290 -10.83 -55.07 9.51
CA THR A 290 -12.06 -55.54 8.88
C THR A 290 -12.51 -54.56 7.80
N ASP A 291 -12.63 -53.27 8.13
CA ASP A 291 -13.04 -52.22 7.19
C ASP A 291 -12.06 -52.12 6.02
N GLN A 292 -10.76 -52.25 6.29
CA GLN A 292 -9.72 -52.22 5.26
C GLN A 292 -9.85 -53.40 4.28
N ARG A 293 -10.13 -54.61 4.79
CA ARG A 293 -10.33 -55.80 3.95
C ARG A 293 -11.58 -55.69 3.09
N GLU A 294 -12.66 -55.15 3.65
CA GLU A 294 -13.92 -54.93 2.94
C GLU A 294 -13.75 -53.89 1.83
N ILE A 295 -13.11 -52.75 2.12
CA ILE A 295 -12.81 -51.72 1.12
C ILE A 295 -11.96 -52.29 -0.03
N ILE A 296 -10.91 -53.06 0.27
CA ILE A 296 -10.08 -53.69 -0.77
C ILE A 296 -10.91 -54.71 -1.56
N GLY A 297 -11.72 -55.52 -0.89
CA GLY A 297 -12.60 -56.49 -1.53
C GLY A 297 -13.58 -55.84 -2.51
N ASP A 298 -14.19 -54.73 -2.12
CA ASP A 298 -15.13 -53.98 -2.95
C ASP A 298 -14.46 -53.29 -4.16
N VAL A 299 -13.24 -52.78 -3.98
CA VAL A 299 -12.43 -52.22 -5.08
C VAL A 299 -12.04 -53.32 -6.09
N VAL A 300 -11.62 -54.50 -5.62
CA VAL A 300 -11.26 -55.63 -6.48
C VAL A 300 -12.49 -56.21 -7.19
N ALA A 301 -13.66 -56.19 -6.53
CA ALA A 301 -14.93 -56.63 -7.11
C ALA A 301 -15.55 -55.62 -8.08
N GLY A 302 -14.97 -54.43 -8.26
CA GLY A 302 -15.47 -53.41 -9.18
C GLY A 302 -16.81 -52.81 -8.78
N LYS A 303 -17.11 -52.74 -7.47
CA LYS A 303 -18.33 -52.11 -6.95
C LYS A 303 -18.28 -50.57 -6.99
N TYR A 304 -17.15 -50.00 -7.40
CA TYR A 304 -16.89 -48.56 -7.52
C TYR A 304 -16.26 -48.23 -8.88
#